data_AF-A0A3L8B8X8-F1
#
_entry.id   AF-A0A3L8B8X8-F1
#
_cell.length_a   1.000
_cell.length_b   1.000
_cell.length_c   1.000
_cell.angle_alpha   90.00
_cell.angle_beta   90.00
_cell.angle_gamma   90.00
#
_symmetry.space_group_name_H-M   'P 1'
#
loop_
_entity.id
_entity.type
_entity.pdbx_description
1 polymer ?
#
loop_
_entity_poly.entity_id
_entity_poly.type
_entity_poly.pdbx_seq_one_letter_code
_entity_poly.pdbx_strand_id
1 'polypeptide(L)'
;MSAVSYQPVEKQAEREIPLQEASLDIWRSKYCLQDSEGNAVDDSIDHSFQRVARALADVEVDEAKKEEWYEKFLWALRHGAIPAGRILSNAGAQAYKADTSTINCTVSGTVHDTMSGILEKNYEAGLTLKAGCGIGYEFSTLRPRGAYVSGAGAKTSGPLSFMDIFDRTCFTVSSAGGRRGAQMATFDVSHPDVLEFIKAKREDGRLRQFNLSLLISEEFINCVVKDEEWPLVFPIKSNSPDANKLDLKDNTKVLWREFPADDGYIVNEKGLTACKIYG
;
A
#
# COMPACT_ATOMS: atom_id res chain seq x y z
N MET A 1 25.46 37.19 15.93
CA MET A 1 24.89 35.83 16.12
C MET A 1 26.06 34.91 16.45
N SER A 2 26.19 34.48 17.71
CA SER A 2 27.30 33.59 18.12
C SER A 2 27.01 32.17 17.63
N ALA A 3 27.94 31.60 16.87
CA ALA A 3 27.87 30.19 16.49
C ALA A 3 27.91 29.33 17.76
N VAL A 4 26.89 28.49 17.93
CA VAL A 4 26.86 27.48 18.99
C VAL A 4 27.92 26.43 18.65
N SER A 5 29.00 26.39 19.44
CA SER A 5 30.02 25.35 19.31
C SER A 5 29.48 24.03 19.85
N TYR A 6 29.46 23.00 19.01
CA TYR A 6 29.14 21.63 19.42
C TYR A 6 30.14 21.17 20.49
N GLN A 7 29.63 20.84 21.68
CA GLN A 7 30.42 20.14 22.69
C GLN A 7 30.13 18.65 22.59
N PRO A 8 31.15 17.79 22.38
CA PRO A 8 30.95 16.36 22.38
C PRO A 8 30.51 15.92 23.79
N VAL A 9 29.37 15.23 23.86
CA VAL A 9 28.91 14.59 25.08
C VAL A 9 29.95 13.54 25.47
N GLU A 10 30.45 13.58 26.70
CA GLU A 10 31.31 12.53 27.24
C GLU A 10 30.62 11.17 27.06
N LYS A 11 31.30 10.22 26.38
CA LYS A 11 30.83 8.85 26.20
C LYS A 11 30.57 8.24 27.59
N GLN A 12 29.32 8.27 28.04
CA GLN A 12 28.89 7.36 29.10
C GLN A 12 29.19 5.95 28.60
N ALA A 13 29.84 5.14 29.45
CA ALA A 13 30.10 3.74 29.17
C ALA A 13 28.82 3.10 28.61
N GLU A 14 28.89 2.58 27.39
CA GLU A 14 27.76 1.95 26.70
C GLU A 14 27.19 0.88 27.63
N ARG A 15 26.05 1.18 28.24
CA ARG A 15 25.35 0.24 29.08
C ARG A 15 24.76 -0.78 28.12
N GLU A 16 25.44 -1.91 27.92
CA GLU A 16 24.90 -3.02 27.13
C GLU A 16 23.58 -3.45 27.77
N ILE A 17 22.49 -3.16 27.08
CA ILE A 17 21.17 -3.65 27.46
C ILE A 17 21.06 -5.05 26.86
N PRO A 18 21.04 -6.12 27.67
CA PRO A 18 20.92 -7.47 27.14
C PRO A 18 19.58 -7.61 26.40
N LEU A 19 19.62 -8.33 25.29
CA LEU A 19 18.40 -8.62 24.52
C LEU A 19 17.44 -9.48 25.33
N GLN A 20 16.15 -9.19 25.19
CA GLN A 20 15.10 -9.99 25.78
C GLN A 20 14.96 -11.31 25.03
N GLU A 21 14.53 -12.37 25.72
CA GLU A 21 14.23 -13.67 25.10
C GLU A 21 13.25 -13.52 23.92
N ALA A 22 12.21 -12.71 24.09
CA ALA A 22 11.26 -12.40 23.01
C ALA A 22 11.94 -11.74 21.79
N SER A 23 12.99 -10.94 21.98
CA SER A 23 13.75 -10.35 20.87
C SER A 23 14.51 -11.41 20.09
N LEU A 24 15.11 -12.38 20.78
CA LEU A 24 15.81 -13.51 20.16
C LEU A 24 14.84 -14.41 19.41
N ASP A 25 13.66 -14.67 19.95
CA ASP A 25 12.63 -15.48 19.30
C ASP A 25 12.06 -14.81 18.04
N ILE A 26 11.83 -13.50 18.11
CA ILE A 26 11.42 -12.69 16.95
C ILE A 26 12.52 -12.71 15.88
N TRP A 27 13.79 -12.55 16.26
CA TRP A 27 14.90 -12.63 15.33
C TRP A 27 14.96 -14.00 14.65
N ARG A 28 15.00 -15.08 15.42
CA ARG A 28 15.05 -16.47 14.89
C ARG A 28 13.90 -16.76 13.94
N SER A 29 12.67 -16.38 14.31
CA SER A 29 11.48 -16.72 13.53
C SER A 29 11.25 -15.85 12.29
N LYS A 30 11.73 -14.60 12.26
CA LYS A 30 11.36 -13.62 11.22
C LYS A 30 12.53 -13.01 10.45
N TYR A 31 13.74 -13.03 11.01
CA TYR A 31 14.86 -12.23 10.50
C TYR A 31 16.15 -13.02 10.29
N CYS A 32 16.38 -14.07 11.09
CA CYS A 32 17.45 -15.03 10.85
C CYS A 32 17.28 -15.64 9.47
N LEU A 33 18.30 -15.49 8.61
CA LEU A 33 18.32 -16.21 7.35
C LEU A 33 18.50 -17.70 7.64
N GLN A 34 17.71 -18.52 6.96
CA GLN A 34 17.74 -19.98 7.09
C GLN A 34 17.77 -20.60 5.70
N ASP A 35 18.37 -21.78 5.60
CA ASP A 35 18.33 -22.60 4.40
C ASP A 35 16.99 -23.36 4.25
N SER A 36 16.88 -24.18 3.21
CA SER A 36 15.67 -24.98 2.95
C SER A 36 15.40 -26.08 3.98
N GLU A 37 16.39 -26.45 4.77
CA GLU A 37 16.28 -27.46 5.83
C GLU A 37 15.98 -26.81 7.20
N GLY A 38 16.00 -25.48 7.28
CA GLY A 38 15.75 -24.71 8.49
C GLY A 38 17.01 -24.45 9.32
N ASN A 39 18.20 -24.79 8.81
CA ASN A 39 19.45 -24.46 9.49
C ASN A 39 19.72 -22.97 9.38
N ALA A 40 20.27 -22.38 10.44
CA ALA A 40 20.63 -20.97 10.44
C ALA A 40 21.79 -20.71 9.46
N VAL A 41 21.61 -19.72 8.59
CA VAL A 41 22.67 -19.12 7.77
C VAL A 41 23.28 -17.94 8.52
N ASP A 42 22.46 -17.18 9.25
CA ASP A 42 22.93 -16.17 10.20
C ASP A 42 23.03 -16.79 11.61
N ASP A 43 24.23 -17.08 12.11
CA ASP A 43 24.39 -17.67 13.47
C ASP A 43 24.03 -16.71 14.62
N SER A 44 24.00 -15.41 14.35
CA SER A 44 23.72 -14.37 15.34
C SER A 44 23.06 -13.15 14.71
N ILE A 45 22.49 -12.27 15.55
CA ILE A 45 21.96 -10.97 15.11
C ILE A 45 23.05 -10.14 14.42
N ASP A 46 24.29 -10.21 14.91
CA ASP A 46 25.41 -9.51 14.29
C ASP A 46 25.74 -10.07 12.90
N HIS A 47 25.63 -11.38 12.68
CA HIS A 47 25.76 -11.95 11.32
C HIS A 47 24.66 -11.43 10.39
N SER A 48 23.41 -11.30 10.86
CA SER A 48 22.36 -10.64 10.08
C SER A 48 22.75 -9.18 9.74
N PHE A 49 23.36 -8.44 10.67
CA PHE A 49 23.82 -7.08 10.41
C PHE A 49 24.97 -7.03 9.40
N GLN A 50 25.95 -7.91 9.51
CA GLN A 50 27.06 -8.02 8.55
C GLN A 50 26.54 -8.33 7.13
N ARG A 51 25.63 -9.30 7.00
CA ARG A 51 24.98 -9.64 5.72
C ARG A 51 24.26 -8.43 5.12
N VAL A 52 23.46 -7.73 5.91
CA VAL A 52 22.73 -6.54 5.45
C VAL A 52 23.69 -5.41 5.07
N ALA A 53 24.68 -5.11 5.91
CA ALA A 53 25.68 -4.08 5.64
C ALA A 53 26.44 -4.35 4.34
N ARG A 54 26.87 -5.61 4.12
CA ARG A 54 27.57 -6.00 2.89
C ARG A 54 26.66 -5.85 1.67
N ALA A 55 25.43 -6.36 1.74
CA ALA A 55 24.48 -6.24 0.64
C ALA A 55 24.15 -4.78 0.28
N LEU A 56 24.12 -3.88 1.27
CA LEU A 56 23.93 -2.44 1.04
C LEU A 56 25.17 -1.78 0.44
N ALA A 57 26.37 -2.20 0.84
CA ALA A 57 27.62 -1.63 0.35
C ALA A 57 27.98 -2.10 -1.06
N ASP A 58 27.60 -3.32 -1.45
CA ASP A 58 27.95 -3.93 -2.74
C ASP A 58 27.35 -3.21 -3.97
N VAL A 59 26.42 -2.26 -3.75
CA VAL A 59 25.89 -1.39 -4.82
C VAL A 59 26.89 -0.31 -5.27
N GLU A 60 27.92 -0.05 -4.46
CA GLU A 60 28.96 0.92 -4.75
C GLU A 60 29.88 0.45 -5.88
N VAL A 61 30.45 1.42 -6.62
CA VAL A 61 31.11 1.16 -7.91
C VAL A 61 32.47 0.50 -7.76
N ASP A 62 33.28 0.92 -6.78
CA ASP A 62 34.65 0.47 -6.60
C ASP A 62 34.85 -0.22 -5.24
N GLU A 63 35.81 -1.16 -5.18
CA GLU A 63 36.05 -1.99 -3.99
C GLU A 63 36.44 -1.17 -2.75
N ALA A 64 37.11 -0.03 -2.94
CA ALA A 64 37.48 0.83 -1.82
C ALA A 64 36.23 1.45 -1.17
N LYS A 65 35.28 1.91 -1.98
CA LYS A 65 33.98 2.40 -1.48
C LYS A 65 33.11 1.32 -0.89
N LYS A 66 33.08 0.13 -1.49
CA LYS A 66 32.33 -1.01 -0.91
C LYS A 66 32.81 -1.30 0.51
N GLU A 67 34.12 -1.31 0.74
CA GLU A 67 34.65 -1.56 2.07
C GLU A 67 34.42 -0.39 3.03
N GLU A 68 34.59 0.85 2.55
CA GLU A 68 34.29 2.06 3.35
C GLU A 68 32.82 2.08 3.81
N TRP A 69 31.88 1.78 2.91
CA TRP A 69 30.45 1.79 3.21
C TRP A 69 30.01 0.58 4.02
N TYR A 70 30.61 -0.59 3.81
CA TYR A 70 30.38 -1.77 4.63
C TYR A 70 30.62 -1.47 6.11
N GLU A 71 31.79 -0.90 6.43
CA GLU A 71 32.15 -0.53 7.80
C GLU A 71 31.18 0.51 8.40
N LYS A 72 30.79 1.51 7.61
CA LYS A 72 29.83 2.54 8.05
C LYS A 72 28.43 1.97 8.30
N PHE A 73 27.93 1.11 7.42
CA PHE A 73 26.62 0.49 7.58
C PHE A 73 26.60 -0.48 8.75
N LEU A 74 27.64 -1.29 8.90
CA LEU A 74 27.76 -2.22 10.01
C LEU A 74 27.83 -1.48 11.35
N TRP A 75 28.62 -0.41 11.41
CA TRP A 75 28.63 0.49 12.56
C TRP A 75 27.22 1.02 12.86
N ALA A 76 26.52 1.57 11.86
CA ALA A 76 25.20 2.14 12.06
C ALA A 76 24.18 1.10 12.58
N LEU A 77 24.16 -0.11 12.01
CA LEU A 77 23.28 -1.21 12.43
C LEU A 77 23.53 -1.61 13.89
N ARG A 78 24.80 -1.76 14.28
CA ARG A 78 25.20 -2.07 15.67
C ARG A 78 24.83 -0.98 16.67
N HIS A 79 24.72 0.27 16.22
CA HIS A 79 24.39 1.42 17.06
C HIS A 79 22.91 1.85 16.93
N GLY A 80 22.04 0.96 16.44
CA GLY A 80 20.59 1.12 16.53
C GLY A 80 19.92 1.74 15.30
N ALA A 81 20.65 1.98 14.20
CA ALA A 81 20.03 2.34 12.93
C ALA A 81 19.44 1.10 12.25
N ILE A 82 18.33 0.57 12.79
CA ILE A 82 17.71 -0.68 12.33
C ILE A 82 16.76 -0.40 11.16
N PRO A 83 17.00 -0.97 9.96
CA PRO A 83 16.16 -0.77 8.81
C PRO A 83 14.82 -1.51 8.93
N ALA A 84 13.92 -1.21 8.01
CA ALA A 84 12.61 -1.84 7.97
C ALA A 84 12.71 -3.37 7.75
N GLY A 85 11.70 -4.10 8.22
CA GLY A 85 11.82 -5.55 8.37
C GLY A 85 12.11 -6.36 7.09
N ARG A 86 11.73 -5.90 5.88
CA ARG A 86 12.08 -6.62 4.64
C ARG A 86 13.54 -6.45 4.26
N ILE A 87 14.12 -5.29 4.54
CA ILE A 87 15.55 -5.05 4.35
C ILE A 87 16.35 -6.04 5.20
N LEU A 88 16.03 -6.15 6.50
CA LEU A 88 16.72 -7.06 7.41
C LEU A 88 16.58 -8.54 7.01
N SER A 89 15.38 -8.95 6.58
CA SER A 89 15.08 -10.35 6.20
C SER A 89 15.67 -10.76 4.84
N ASN A 90 15.78 -9.84 3.87
CA ASN A 90 15.96 -10.19 2.46
C ASN A 90 17.23 -9.62 1.81
N ALA A 91 17.84 -8.56 2.36
CA ALA A 91 19.08 -8.02 1.78
C ALA A 91 20.23 -9.05 1.90
N GLY A 92 20.85 -9.43 0.78
CA GLY A 92 21.90 -10.47 0.77
C GLY A 92 21.38 -11.91 0.92
N ALA A 93 20.07 -12.15 0.80
CA ALA A 93 19.46 -13.47 0.96
C ALA A 93 19.19 -14.18 -0.38
N GLN A 94 19.59 -13.62 -1.52
CA GLN A 94 19.15 -14.05 -2.86
C GLN A 94 19.47 -15.52 -3.18
N ALA A 95 20.55 -16.06 -2.62
CA ALA A 95 20.91 -17.48 -2.78
C ALA A 95 19.89 -18.45 -2.13
N TYR A 96 19.12 -17.97 -1.15
CA TYR A 96 18.14 -18.77 -0.39
C TYR A 96 16.69 -18.31 -0.63
N LYS A 97 16.50 -17.03 -0.99
CA LYS A 97 15.21 -16.35 -1.17
C LYS A 97 15.23 -15.52 -2.46
N ALA A 98 15.39 -16.19 -3.60
CA ALA A 98 15.62 -15.56 -4.91
C ALA A 98 14.53 -14.52 -5.32
N ASP A 99 13.26 -14.82 -5.06
CA ASP A 99 12.12 -14.00 -5.50
C ASP A 99 11.58 -13.09 -4.37
N THR A 100 12.45 -12.44 -3.59
CA THR A 100 12.02 -11.56 -2.49
C THR A 100 12.47 -10.11 -2.67
N SER A 101 11.67 -9.17 -2.16
CA SER A 101 11.98 -7.75 -2.23
C SER A 101 12.50 -7.21 -0.90
N THR A 102 13.37 -6.21 -0.96
CA THR A 102 13.77 -5.39 0.21
C THR A 102 12.78 -4.25 0.47
N ILE A 103 11.80 -4.03 -0.41
CA ILE A 103 10.78 -2.98 -0.27
C ILE A 103 9.68 -3.45 0.69
N ASN A 104 9.35 -2.59 1.66
CA ASN A 104 8.25 -2.87 2.59
C ASN A 104 6.88 -2.43 2.05
N CYS A 105 6.82 -1.23 1.48
CA CYS A 105 5.58 -0.53 1.16
C CYS A 105 5.48 -0.27 -0.34
N THR A 106 4.36 -0.64 -0.93
CA THR A 106 4.02 -0.29 -2.31
C THR A 106 2.61 0.26 -2.39
N VAL A 107 2.33 1.01 -3.46
CA VAL A 107 1.00 1.47 -3.81
C VAL A 107 0.74 1.00 -5.23
N SER A 108 -0.41 0.37 -5.44
CA SER A 108 -0.87 -0.03 -6.76
C SER A 108 -1.05 1.21 -7.64
N GLY A 109 -0.80 1.06 -8.94
CA GLY A 109 -1.30 2.01 -9.92
C GLY A 109 -2.85 2.03 -9.94
N THR A 110 -3.41 2.96 -10.71
CA THR A 110 -4.86 3.13 -10.88
C THR A 110 -5.55 1.81 -11.22
N VAL A 111 -6.61 1.49 -10.48
CA VAL A 111 -7.48 0.36 -10.79
C VAL A 111 -8.53 0.84 -11.80
N HIS A 112 -8.28 0.61 -13.09
CA HIS A 112 -9.20 1.03 -14.14
C HIS A 112 -10.56 0.31 -14.04
N ASP A 113 -11.66 1.02 -14.27
CA ASP A 113 -13.03 0.53 -14.14
C ASP A 113 -13.46 -0.37 -15.32
N THR A 114 -12.74 -1.47 -15.47
CA THR A 114 -12.93 -2.56 -16.44
C THR A 114 -12.54 -3.88 -15.78
N MET A 115 -13.10 -5.01 -16.26
CA MET A 115 -12.74 -6.32 -15.71
C MET A 115 -11.25 -6.63 -15.89
N SER A 116 -10.68 -6.32 -17.05
CA SER A 116 -9.26 -6.51 -17.32
C SER A 116 -8.38 -5.68 -16.38
N GLY A 117 -8.71 -4.40 -16.18
CA GLY A 117 -7.96 -3.54 -15.25
C GLY A 117 -8.01 -4.03 -13.81
N ILE A 118 -9.17 -4.48 -13.34
CA ILE A 118 -9.33 -5.05 -11.99
C ILE A 118 -8.49 -6.33 -11.82
N LEU A 119 -8.58 -7.26 -12.77
CA LEU A 119 -7.89 -8.55 -12.68
C LEU A 119 -6.38 -8.42 -12.87
N GLU A 120 -5.92 -7.49 -13.71
CA GLU A 120 -4.50 -7.18 -13.88
C GLU A 120 -3.91 -6.63 -12.57
N LYS A 121 -4.60 -5.70 -11.91
CA LYS A 121 -4.17 -5.20 -10.59
C LYS A 121 -4.23 -6.26 -9.50
N ASN A 122 -5.17 -7.22 -9.57
CA ASN A 122 -5.18 -8.36 -8.67
C ASN A 122 -4.00 -9.32 -8.91
N TYR A 123 -3.59 -9.50 -10.17
CA TYR A 123 -2.41 -10.29 -10.50
C TYR A 123 -1.12 -9.62 -9.99
N GLU A 124 -0.94 -8.33 -10.25
CA GLU A 124 0.19 -7.53 -9.72
C GLU A 124 0.24 -7.57 -8.18
N ALA A 125 -0.93 -7.50 -7.54
CA ALA A 125 -1.08 -7.66 -6.09
C ALA A 125 -0.54 -9.00 -5.60
N GLY A 126 -0.93 -10.11 -6.24
CA GLY A 126 -0.47 -11.45 -5.90
C GLY A 126 1.05 -11.58 -5.97
N LEU A 127 1.68 -11.05 -7.03
CA LEU A 127 3.13 -11.05 -7.19
C LEU A 127 3.83 -10.20 -6.13
N THR A 128 3.28 -9.02 -5.83
CA THR A 128 3.81 -8.09 -4.82
C THR A 128 3.79 -8.73 -3.43
N LEU A 129 2.68 -9.39 -3.08
CA LEU A 129 2.51 -10.10 -1.82
C LEU A 129 3.42 -11.33 -1.74
N LYS A 130 3.60 -12.08 -2.85
CA LYS A 130 4.55 -13.21 -2.93
C LYS A 130 5.98 -12.74 -2.64
N ALA A 131 6.38 -11.59 -3.18
CA ALA A 131 7.70 -10.99 -2.91
C ALA A 131 7.86 -10.47 -1.46
N GLY A 132 6.77 -10.45 -0.68
CA GLY A 132 6.74 -10.07 0.72
C GLY A 132 6.36 -8.61 0.99
N CYS A 133 6.07 -7.81 -0.03
CA CYS A 133 5.70 -6.41 0.15
C CYS A 133 4.26 -6.29 0.72
N GLY A 134 3.99 -5.22 1.47
CA GLY A 134 2.62 -4.76 1.70
C GLY A 134 2.21 -3.80 0.58
N ILE A 135 0.91 -3.77 0.24
CA ILE A 135 0.40 -3.03 -0.91
C ILE A 135 -0.90 -2.29 -0.62
N GLY A 136 -0.98 -1.03 -1.05
CA GLY A 136 -2.17 -0.19 -0.98
C GLY A 136 -2.89 -0.03 -2.32
N TYR A 137 -4.20 0.18 -2.29
CA TYR A 137 -5.04 0.42 -3.47
C TYR A 137 -6.03 1.55 -3.21
N GLU A 138 -6.39 2.25 -4.28
CA GLU A 138 -7.52 3.15 -4.36
C GLU A 138 -8.65 2.41 -5.12
N PHE A 139 -9.83 2.27 -4.51
CA PHE A 139 -10.96 1.54 -5.12
C PHE A 139 -12.14 2.42 -5.56
N SER A 140 -12.11 3.73 -5.29
CA SER A 140 -13.16 4.67 -5.73
C SER A 140 -13.13 5.01 -7.21
N THR A 141 -12.14 4.53 -7.96
CA THR A 141 -12.21 4.50 -9.43
C THR A 141 -13.25 3.54 -9.98
N LEU A 142 -13.66 2.53 -9.21
CA LEU A 142 -14.63 1.51 -9.64
C LEU A 142 -16.07 2.02 -9.51
N ARG A 143 -16.90 1.78 -10.53
CA ARG A 143 -18.28 2.29 -10.54
C ARG A 143 -19.14 1.72 -9.42
N PRO A 144 -20.09 2.49 -8.87
CA PRO A 144 -20.89 2.08 -7.73
C PRO A 144 -21.82 0.91 -8.05
N ARG A 145 -22.20 0.17 -7.01
CA ARG A 145 -23.17 -0.93 -7.10
C ARG A 145 -24.44 -0.48 -7.81
N GLY A 146 -24.94 -1.34 -8.70
CA GLY A 146 -26.14 -1.03 -9.48
C GLY A 146 -25.89 -0.17 -10.72
N ALA A 147 -24.68 0.38 -10.91
CA ALA A 147 -24.32 1.09 -12.14
C ALA A 147 -24.29 0.14 -13.34
N TYR A 148 -24.63 0.69 -14.52
CA TYR A 148 -24.76 -0.08 -15.74
C TYR A 148 -23.39 -0.47 -16.33
N VAL A 149 -23.30 -1.68 -16.88
CA VAL A 149 -22.13 -2.24 -17.55
C VAL A 149 -22.45 -2.49 -19.01
N SER A 150 -22.07 -1.54 -19.88
CA SER A 150 -22.45 -1.56 -21.31
C SER A 150 -22.05 -2.85 -22.03
N GLY A 151 -20.86 -3.39 -21.77
CA GLY A 151 -20.40 -4.63 -22.40
C GLY A 151 -21.13 -5.91 -21.95
N ALA A 152 -21.74 -5.90 -20.77
CA ALA A 152 -22.44 -7.05 -20.19
C ALA A 152 -23.99 -6.91 -20.23
N GLY A 153 -24.51 -5.72 -20.54
CA GLY A 153 -25.95 -5.44 -20.48
C GLY A 153 -26.56 -5.55 -19.08
N ALA A 154 -25.73 -5.51 -18.04
CA ALA A 154 -26.11 -5.82 -16.65
C ALA A 154 -25.70 -4.70 -15.68
N LYS A 155 -26.07 -4.85 -14.41
CA LYS A 155 -25.64 -3.97 -13.31
C LYS A 155 -24.46 -4.59 -12.57
N THR A 156 -23.51 -3.75 -12.14
CA THR A 156 -22.36 -4.21 -11.34
C THR A 156 -22.74 -4.45 -9.87
N SER A 157 -21.98 -5.31 -9.20
CA SER A 157 -22.02 -5.51 -7.74
C SER A 157 -21.27 -4.43 -6.95
N GLY A 158 -20.51 -3.57 -7.63
CA GLY A 158 -19.78 -2.44 -7.03
C GLY A 158 -18.39 -2.80 -6.51
N PRO A 159 -17.64 -1.82 -5.97
CA PRO A 159 -16.22 -1.96 -5.67
C PRO A 159 -15.93 -3.03 -4.60
N LEU A 160 -16.77 -3.11 -3.56
CA LEU A 160 -16.55 -3.98 -2.41
C LEU A 160 -16.53 -5.47 -2.79
N SER A 161 -17.33 -5.89 -3.77
CA SER A 161 -17.29 -7.29 -4.24
C SER A 161 -15.99 -7.64 -4.95
N PHE A 162 -15.37 -6.66 -5.64
CA PHE A 162 -14.04 -6.86 -6.21
C PHE A 162 -12.97 -6.86 -5.12
N MET A 163 -13.12 -6.05 -4.07
CA MET A 163 -12.22 -6.11 -2.91
C MET A 163 -12.19 -7.49 -2.24
N ASP A 164 -13.31 -8.24 -2.25
CA ASP A 164 -13.34 -9.61 -1.74
C ASP A 164 -12.41 -10.57 -2.52
N ILE A 165 -12.21 -10.32 -3.83
CA ILE A 165 -11.23 -11.06 -4.66
C ILE A 165 -9.81 -10.76 -4.18
N PHE A 166 -9.46 -9.49 -3.95
CA PHE A 166 -8.14 -9.09 -3.44
C PHE A 166 -7.89 -9.59 -2.02
N ASP A 167 -8.90 -9.58 -1.16
CA ASP A 167 -8.79 -10.14 0.20
C ASP A 167 -8.47 -11.64 0.14
N ARG A 168 -9.16 -12.38 -0.74
CA ARG A 168 -8.94 -13.81 -0.94
C ARG A 168 -7.57 -14.10 -1.55
N THR A 169 -7.13 -13.33 -2.55
CA THR A 169 -5.79 -13.44 -3.13
C THR A 169 -4.73 -13.29 -2.06
N CYS A 170 -4.82 -12.25 -1.22
CA CYS A 170 -3.86 -12.04 -0.15
C CYS A 170 -3.87 -13.15 0.89
N PHE A 171 -5.06 -13.62 1.31
CA PHE A 171 -5.16 -14.74 2.25
C PHE A 171 -4.44 -15.99 1.70
N THR A 172 -4.68 -16.33 0.44
CA THR A 172 -4.07 -17.50 -0.21
C THR A 172 -2.55 -17.34 -0.34
N VAL A 173 -2.07 -16.21 -0.85
CA VAL A 173 -0.62 -15.97 -1.01
C VAL A 173 0.10 -15.95 0.33
N SER A 174 -0.51 -15.36 1.37
CA SER A 174 0.05 -15.32 2.72
C SER A 174 0.23 -16.69 3.35
N SER A 175 -0.60 -17.67 2.97
CA SER A 175 -0.48 -19.05 3.47
C SER A 175 0.71 -19.80 2.89
N ALA A 176 1.30 -19.31 1.79
CA ALA A 176 2.43 -19.92 1.10
C ALA A 176 3.81 -19.42 1.57
N GLY A 177 3.89 -18.47 2.51
CA GLY A 177 5.16 -17.88 2.99
C GLY A 177 5.14 -17.48 4.46
N GLY A 178 6.33 -17.28 5.05
CA GLY A 178 6.51 -17.11 6.51
C GLY A 178 5.95 -15.82 7.14
N ARG A 179 5.24 -14.96 6.39
CA ARG A 179 4.65 -13.72 6.93
C ARG A 179 3.29 -13.46 6.32
N ARG A 180 2.32 -13.11 7.18
CA ARG A 180 0.99 -12.67 6.77
C ARG A 180 1.10 -11.44 5.86
N GLY A 181 0.46 -11.49 4.70
CA GLY A 181 0.27 -10.37 3.79
C GLY A 181 -0.63 -9.31 4.41
N ALA A 182 -0.36 -8.05 4.09
CA ALA A 182 -1.10 -6.92 4.59
C ALA A 182 -1.40 -5.98 3.43
N GLN A 183 -2.64 -5.52 3.37
CA GLN A 183 -3.11 -4.63 2.32
C GLN A 183 -3.75 -3.38 2.92
N MET A 184 -3.75 -2.28 2.16
CA MET A 184 -4.51 -1.08 2.45
C MET A 184 -5.52 -0.84 1.33
N ALA A 185 -6.77 -0.57 1.68
CA ALA A 185 -7.75 -0.05 0.73
C ALA A 185 -8.13 1.36 1.16
N THR A 186 -8.00 2.30 0.23
CA THR A 186 -8.51 3.66 0.37
C THR A 186 -9.78 3.83 -0.45
N PHE A 187 -10.62 4.76 0.00
CA PHE A 187 -11.89 5.06 -0.64
C PHE A 187 -12.23 6.55 -0.46
N ASP A 188 -12.50 7.25 -1.56
CA ASP A 188 -12.96 8.63 -1.57
C ASP A 188 -14.28 8.77 -0.81
N VAL A 189 -14.33 9.76 0.09
CA VAL A 189 -15.50 10.04 0.94
C VAL A 189 -16.76 10.42 0.17
N SER A 190 -16.61 10.84 -1.09
CA SER A 190 -17.71 11.19 -1.98
C SER A 190 -18.20 10.01 -2.82
N HIS A 191 -17.55 8.84 -2.76
CA HIS A 191 -17.99 7.71 -3.59
C HIS A 191 -19.39 7.22 -3.13
N PRO A 192 -20.33 6.87 -4.04
CA PRO A 192 -21.71 6.51 -3.64
C PRO A 192 -21.81 5.28 -2.72
N ASP A 193 -20.85 4.36 -2.81
CA ASP A 193 -20.75 3.20 -1.91
C ASP A 193 -19.96 3.44 -0.61
N VAL A 194 -19.59 4.69 -0.29
CA VAL A 194 -18.76 5.02 0.90
C VAL A 194 -19.39 4.52 2.20
N LEU A 195 -20.71 4.59 2.32
CA LEU A 195 -21.41 4.13 3.52
C LEU A 195 -21.31 2.61 3.70
N GLU A 196 -21.26 1.86 2.60
CA GLU A 196 -21.01 0.41 2.68
C GLU A 196 -19.56 0.12 3.03
N PHE A 197 -18.61 0.88 2.45
CA PHE A 197 -17.19 0.76 2.78
C PHE A 197 -16.93 0.98 4.27
N ILE A 198 -17.50 2.04 4.86
CA ILE A 198 -17.41 2.34 6.31
C ILE A 198 -17.95 1.18 7.17
N LYS A 199 -19.02 0.53 6.71
CA LYS A 199 -19.69 -0.56 7.44
C LYS A 199 -19.08 -1.93 7.15
N ALA A 200 -18.20 -2.07 6.15
CA ALA A 200 -17.81 -3.36 5.60
C ALA A 200 -17.24 -4.34 6.66
N LYS A 201 -16.48 -3.83 7.63
CA LYS A 201 -15.89 -4.63 8.72
C LYS A 201 -16.80 -4.85 9.93
N ARG A 202 -18.05 -4.38 9.91
CA ARG A 202 -19.05 -4.77 10.91
C ARG A 202 -19.50 -6.21 10.72
N GLU A 203 -19.36 -6.73 9.51
CA GLU A 203 -19.50 -8.15 9.21
C GLU A 203 -18.21 -8.88 9.62
N ASP A 204 -18.33 -9.80 10.59
CA ASP A 204 -17.16 -10.58 11.00
C ASP A 204 -16.65 -11.44 9.85
N GLY A 205 -15.34 -11.52 9.70
CA GLY A 205 -14.70 -12.30 8.62
C GLY A 205 -14.39 -11.50 7.37
N ARG A 206 -15.09 -10.40 7.11
CA ARG A 206 -15.00 -9.67 5.84
C ARG A 206 -13.82 -8.71 5.79
N LEU A 207 -13.11 -8.68 4.64
CA LEU A 207 -11.96 -7.81 4.37
C LEU A 207 -10.88 -7.85 5.47
N ARG A 208 -10.59 -9.04 6.00
CA ARG A 208 -9.65 -9.24 7.13
C ARG A 208 -8.19 -8.97 6.76
N GLN A 209 -7.82 -9.03 5.49
CA GLN A 209 -6.46 -8.75 5.03
C GLN A 209 -6.21 -7.26 4.71
N PHE A 210 -7.26 -6.45 4.72
CA PHE A 210 -7.17 -5.01 4.48
C PHE A 210 -7.16 -4.20 5.78
N ASN A 211 -6.40 -3.11 5.80
CA ASN A 211 -6.78 -1.92 6.53
C ASN A 211 -7.65 -1.04 5.62
N LEU A 212 -8.68 -0.39 6.16
CA LEU A 212 -9.61 0.44 5.39
C LEU A 212 -9.47 1.90 5.86
N SER A 213 -9.27 2.82 4.91
CA SER A 213 -9.16 4.25 5.19
C SER A 213 -9.99 5.06 4.20
N LEU A 214 -10.53 6.19 4.65
CA LEU A 214 -11.18 7.14 3.76
C LEU A 214 -10.18 8.19 3.29
N LEU A 215 -10.30 8.59 2.03
CA LEU A 215 -9.66 9.79 1.51
C LEU A 215 -10.60 10.96 1.81
N ILE A 216 -10.19 11.78 2.77
CA ILE A 216 -10.94 12.94 3.23
C ILE A 216 -10.38 14.19 2.56
N SER A 217 -11.26 14.98 1.92
CA SER A 217 -10.88 16.25 1.31
C SER A 217 -11.11 17.43 2.26
N GLU A 218 -10.50 18.58 1.94
CA GLU A 218 -10.72 19.82 2.69
C GLU A 218 -12.19 20.28 2.58
N GLU A 219 -12.80 20.14 1.41
CA GLU A 219 -14.20 20.48 1.17
C GLU A 219 -15.14 19.65 2.05
N PHE A 220 -14.86 18.36 2.22
CA PHE A 220 -15.64 17.51 3.12
C PHE A 220 -15.56 18.01 4.57
N ILE A 221 -14.35 18.34 5.04
CA ILE A 221 -14.15 18.88 6.39
C ILE A 221 -14.93 20.19 6.56
N ASN A 222 -14.90 21.06 5.56
CA ASN A 222 -15.63 22.33 5.58
C ASN A 222 -17.15 22.12 5.64
N CYS A 223 -17.70 21.17 4.89
CA CYS A 223 -19.12 20.83 4.96
C CYS A 223 -19.49 20.32 6.36
N VAL A 224 -18.67 19.45 6.96
CA VAL A 224 -18.90 18.96 8.33
C VAL A 224 -18.89 20.08 9.35
N VAL A 225 -17.93 21.01 9.27
CA VAL A 225 -17.83 22.15 10.21
C VAL A 225 -19.04 23.08 10.12
N LYS A 226 -19.61 23.22 8.91
CA LYS A 226 -20.76 24.10 8.64
C LYS A 226 -22.12 23.43 8.75
N ASP A 227 -22.16 22.12 9.05
CA ASP A 227 -23.39 21.32 9.02
C ASP A 227 -24.09 21.37 7.65
N GLU A 228 -23.30 21.26 6.58
CA GLU A 228 -23.76 21.26 5.18
C GLU A 228 -23.83 19.84 4.61
N GLU A 229 -24.72 19.64 3.64
CA GLU A 229 -24.86 18.39 2.90
C GLU A 229 -23.64 18.09 2.02
N TRP A 230 -23.19 16.83 2.01
CA TRP A 230 -22.08 16.37 1.19
C TRP A 230 -22.56 15.54 0.00
N PRO A 231 -22.27 15.95 -1.26
CA PRO A 231 -22.75 15.21 -2.42
C PRO A 231 -21.92 13.94 -2.64
N LEU A 232 -22.62 12.81 -2.77
CA LEU A 232 -21.99 11.58 -3.27
C LEU A 232 -21.94 11.64 -4.79
N VAL A 233 -20.80 11.35 -5.40
CA VAL A 233 -20.60 11.57 -6.84
C VAL A 233 -19.79 10.45 -7.49
N PHE A 234 -20.08 10.16 -8.76
CA PHE A 234 -19.27 9.26 -9.58
C PHE A 234 -19.19 9.74 -11.04
N PRO A 235 -18.03 9.64 -11.72
CA PRO A 235 -17.86 10.05 -13.11
C PRO A 235 -18.84 9.44 -14.11
N ILE A 236 -19.20 10.24 -15.11
CA ILE A 236 -20.05 9.82 -16.23
C ILE A 236 -19.16 9.40 -17.40
N LYS A 237 -19.24 8.13 -17.81
CA LYS A 237 -18.59 7.66 -19.04
C LYS A 237 -19.34 8.14 -20.26
N SER A 238 -18.61 8.58 -21.29
CA SER A 238 -19.19 9.09 -22.54
C SER A 238 -20.07 8.07 -23.27
N ASN A 239 -19.80 6.77 -23.09
CA ASN A 239 -20.58 5.67 -23.67
C ASN A 239 -21.65 5.08 -22.72
N SER A 240 -21.93 5.74 -21.59
CA SER A 240 -22.94 5.30 -20.64
C SER A 240 -24.33 5.81 -21.02
N PRO A 241 -25.42 5.13 -20.62
CA PRO A 241 -26.77 5.67 -20.76
C PRO A 241 -26.97 7.03 -20.08
N ASP A 242 -26.20 7.31 -19.02
CA ASP A 242 -26.30 8.56 -18.26
C ASP A 242 -25.80 9.76 -19.07
N ALA A 243 -24.80 9.58 -19.95
CA ALA A 243 -24.29 10.63 -20.84
C ALA A 243 -25.37 11.22 -21.77
N ASN A 244 -26.38 10.43 -22.13
CA ASN A 244 -27.49 10.87 -23.00
C ASN A 244 -28.71 11.37 -22.22
N LYS A 245 -28.79 11.09 -20.91
CA LYS A 245 -29.97 11.36 -20.08
C LYS A 245 -29.81 12.58 -19.19
N LEU A 246 -28.58 12.92 -18.82
CA LEU A 246 -28.29 14.01 -17.91
C LEU A 246 -27.96 15.28 -18.68
N ASP A 247 -28.56 16.40 -18.29
CA ASP A 247 -28.06 17.71 -18.68
C ASP A 247 -26.80 18.02 -17.88
N LEU A 248 -25.65 18.06 -18.56
CA LEU A 248 -24.34 18.32 -17.94
C LEU A 248 -24.20 19.74 -17.36
N LYS A 249 -25.15 20.63 -17.65
CA LYS A 249 -25.22 21.99 -17.10
C LYS A 249 -26.07 22.08 -15.83
N ASP A 250 -26.80 21.02 -15.49
CA ASP A 250 -27.60 20.97 -14.26
C ASP A 250 -26.71 20.66 -13.05
N ASN A 251 -26.32 21.73 -12.33
CA ASN A 251 -25.49 21.64 -11.13
C ASN A 251 -26.16 20.90 -9.95
N THR A 252 -27.46 20.59 -10.04
CA THR A 252 -28.15 19.74 -9.04
C THR A 252 -28.00 18.25 -9.34
N LYS A 253 -27.54 17.89 -10.54
CA LYS A 253 -27.36 16.51 -11.00
C LYS A 253 -25.92 16.18 -11.38
N VAL A 254 -25.12 17.17 -11.74
CA VAL A 254 -23.75 17.00 -12.19
C VAL A 254 -22.81 17.96 -11.46
N LEU A 255 -21.69 17.43 -10.98
CA LEU A 255 -20.60 18.16 -10.38
C LEU A 255 -19.33 17.95 -11.19
N TRP A 256 -18.60 19.02 -11.50
CA TRP A 256 -17.30 18.94 -12.18
C TRP A 256 -16.18 18.92 -11.14
N ARG A 257 -15.34 17.88 -11.15
CA ARG A 257 -14.22 17.74 -10.20
C ARG A 257 -13.04 17.00 -10.82
N GLU A 258 -11.89 17.08 -10.17
CA GLU A 258 -10.74 16.23 -10.52
C GLU A 258 -11.05 14.76 -10.22
N PHE A 259 -10.54 13.87 -11.08
CA PHE A 259 -10.69 12.43 -10.94
C PHE A 259 -9.39 11.71 -11.34
N PRO A 260 -8.91 10.71 -10.58
CA PRO A 260 -7.58 10.13 -10.74
C PRO A 260 -7.47 9.06 -11.84
N ALA A 261 -8.43 9.00 -12.78
CA ALA A 261 -8.47 8.01 -13.85
C ALA A 261 -9.05 8.59 -15.14
N ASP A 262 -8.52 8.11 -16.26
CA ASP A 262 -9.04 8.39 -17.60
C ASP A 262 -9.62 7.11 -18.21
N ASP A 263 -10.86 6.79 -17.83
CA ASP A 263 -11.59 5.61 -18.35
C ASP A 263 -12.67 6.00 -19.36
N GLY A 264 -12.40 7.04 -20.18
CA GLY A 264 -13.35 7.56 -21.15
C GLY A 264 -14.49 8.37 -20.52
N TYR A 265 -14.17 9.12 -19.47
CA TYR A 265 -15.11 10.02 -18.80
C TYR A 265 -15.33 11.30 -19.61
N ILE A 266 -16.46 11.97 -19.38
CA ILE A 266 -16.72 13.29 -19.96
C ILE A 266 -15.87 14.32 -19.21
N VAL A 267 -15.02 15.04 -19.94
CA VAL A 267 -14.08 16.04 -19.39
C VAL A 267 -14.31 17.39 -20.07
N ASN A 268 -14.21 18.48 -19.32
CA ASN A 268 -14.33 19.84 -19.88
C ASN A 268 -12.97 20.42 -20.30
N GLU A 269 -12.98 21.62 -20.87
CA GLU A 269 -11.77 22.33 -21.34
C GLU A 269 -10.74 22.61 -20.24
N LYS A 270 -11.14 22.53 -18.95
CA LYS A 270 -10.26 22.73 -17.79
C LYS A 270 -9.71 21.41 -17.23
N GLY A 271 -10.00 20.27 -17.86
CA GLY A 271 -9.56 18.96 -17.40
C GLY A 271 -10.39 18.37 -16.24
N LEU A 272 -11.52 18.98 -15.88
CA LEU A 272 -12.40 18.44 -14.84
C LEU A 272 -13.35 17.40 -15.41
N THR A 273 -13.64 16.36 -14.63
CA THR A 273 -14.54 15.26 -14.99
C THR A 273 -15.97 15.54 -14.53
N ALA A 274 -16.94 15.35 -15.41
CA ALA A 274 -18.36 15.40 -15.07
C ALA A 274 -18.74 14.19 -14.21
N CYS A 275 -19.16 14.44 -12.98
CA CYS A 275 -19.59 13.42 -12.04
C CYS A 275 -21.08 13.57 -11.76
N LYS A 276 -21.83 12.48 -11.89
CA LYS A 276 -23.24 12.41 -11.50
C LYS A 276 -23.34 12.48 -9.98
N ILE A 277 -24.25 13.28 -9.48
CA ILE A 277 -24.62 13.34 -8.06
C ILE A 277 -25.60 12.21 -7.75
N TYR A 278 -25.29 11.44 -6.71
CA TYR A 278 -26.08 10.36 -6.13
C TYR A 278 -26.72 10.88 -4.86
N GLY A 279 -28.05 11.00 -4.88
CA GLY A 279 -28.88 11.55 -3.81
C GLY A 279 -30.34 11.43 -4.21
#